data_AF-A0AAJ2BTS0-F1
#
_entry.id   AF-A0AAJ2BTS0-F1
#
_cell.length_a   1.000
_cell.length_b   1.000
_cell.length_c   1.000
_cell.angle_alpha   90.00
_cell.angle_beta   90.00
_cell.angle_gamma   90.00
#
_symmetry.space_group_name_H-M   'P 1'
#
loop_
_entity.id
_entity.type
_entity.pdbx_description
1 polymer ?
#
loop_
_entity_poly.entity_id
_entity_poly.type
_entity_poly.pdbx_seq_one_letter_code
_entity_poly.pdbx_strand_id
1 'polypeptide(L)'
;MQSTAAYIGAVALREAAQRLTHRIRLAQPIREDVSTLQFEVERCLATLDEVLASSPRLTQDAAPEKLETQLEQLVGLLQTSDFAAEALLDRLMDAGGSIPHSADLVRIREWVDDVEFEHAADAALDLLRRVRQAGQRSG
;
A
#
# COMPACT_ATOMS: atom_id res chain seq x y z
N MET A 1 4.27 -15.82 -19.98
CA MET A 1 4.11 -15.69 -18.51
C MET A 1 5.28 -16.23 -17.70
N GLN A 2 5.92 -17.35 -18.07
CA GLN A 2 7.11 -17.87 -17.33
C GLN A 2 8.29 -16.89 -17.26
N SER A 3 8.51 -16.08 -18.30
CA SER A 3 9.61 -15.11 -18.36
C SER A 3 9.49 -13.99 -17.31
N THR A 4 8.27 -13.48 -17.08
CA THR A 4 8.00 -12.40 -16.11
C THR A 4 8.12 -12.88 -14.67
N ALA A 5 7.69 -14.12 -14.38
CA ALA A 5 7.82 -14.71 -13.05
C ALA A 5 9.28 -15.04 -12.68
N ALA A 6 10.11 -15.40 -13.68
CA ALA A 6 11.55 -15.56 -13.49
C ALA A 6 12.25 -14.22 -13.24
N TYR A 7 11.80 -13.16 -13.93
CA TYR A 7 12.34 -11.81 -13.79
C TYR A 7 12.12 -11.23 -12.37
N ILE A 8 10.97 -11.53 -11.74
CA ILE A 8 10.64 -11.05 -10.38
C ILE A 8 11.24 -11.94 -9.27
N GLY A 9 12.00 -12.99 -9.61
CA GLY A 9 12.61 -13.88 -8.59
C GLY A 9 11.62 -14.84 -7.91
N ALA A 10 10.39 -14.95 -8.40
CA ALA A 10 9.34 -15.78 -7.80
C ALA A 10 9.68 -17.30 -7.79
N VAL A 11 10.58 -17.74 -8.67
CA VAL A 11 11.04 -19.14 -8.73
C VAL A 11 11.91 -19.49 -7.53
N ALA A 12 12.91 -18.66 -7.23
CA ALA A 12 13.83 -18.89 -6.10
C ALA A 12 13.09 -18.79 -4.76
N LEU A 13 12.15 -17.85 -4.65
CA LEU A 13 11.26 -17.73 -3.49
C LEU A 13 10.40 -18.99 -3.29
N ARG A 14 9.80 -19.52 -4.37
CA ARG A 14 9.02 -20.76 -4.32
C ARG A 14 9.86 -21.94 -3.86
N GLU A 15 11.08 -22.08 -4.37
CA GLU A 15 11.99 -23.15 -3.97
C GLU A 15 12.44 -23.03 -2.51
N ALA A 16 12.72 -21.82 -2.02
CA ALA A 16 13.03 -21.57 -0.62
C ALA A 16 11.85 -21.95 0.30
N ALA A 17 10.63 -21.58 -0.07
CA ALA A 17 9.42 -21.94 0.68
C ALA A 17 9.17 -23.45 0.69
N GLN A 18 9.42 -24.13 -0.43
CA GLN A 18 9.30 -25.60 -0.53
C GLN A 18 10.34 -26.31 0.34
N ARG A 19 11.59 -25.84 0.34
CA ARG A 19 12.66 -26.39 1.21
C ARG A 19 12.31 -26.23 2.69
N LEU A 20 11.86 -25.05 3.12
CA LEU A 20 11.43 -24.81 4.48
C LEU A 20 10.25 -25.72 4.88
N THR A 21 9.24 -25.83 4.01
CA THR A 21 8.08 -26.71 4.23
C THR A 21 8.51 -28.17 4.41
N HIS A 22 9.46 -28.63 3.60
CA HIS A 22 9.99 -29.99 3.71
C HIS A 22 10.74 -30.22 5.03
N ARG A 23 11.58 -29.26 5.45
CA ARG A 23 12.31 -29.31 6.72
C ARG A 23 11.39 -29.35 7.94
N ILE A 24 10.33 -28.54 7.92
CA ILE A 24 9.29 -28.52 8.97
C ILE A 24 8.64 -29.90 9.08
N ARG A 25 8.26 -30.51 7.95
CA ARG A 25 7.66 -31.85 7.93
C ARG A 25 8.57 -32.94 8.48
N LEU A 26 9.88 -32.78 8.32
CA LEU A 26 10.88 -33.70 8.84
C LEU A 26 11.36 -33.37 10.27
N ALA A 27 10.76 -32.37 10.93
CA ALA A 27 11.15 -31.89 12.25
C ALA A 27 12.66 -31.56 12.37
N GLN A 28 13.25 -31.09 11.28
CA GLN A 28 14.67 -30.70 11.23
C GLN A 28 14.87 -29.24 11.66
N PRO A 29 16.09 -28.85 12.06
CA PRO A 29 16.42 -27.44 12.29
C PRO A 29 16.12 -26.59 11.05
N ILE A 30 15.40 -25.48 11.22
CA ILE A 30 14.90 -24.63 10.12
C ILE A 30 15.61 -23.28 9.99
N ARG A 31 16.57 -22.98 10.87
CA ARG A 31 17.14 -21.63 11.02
C ARG A 31 17.69 -21.08 9.70
N GLU A 32 18.49 -21.87 9.00
CA GLU A 32 19.11 -21.49 7.73
C GLU A 32 18.07 -21.30 6.63
N ASP A 33 17.10 -22.21 6.53
CA ASP A 33 16.03 -22.15 5.53
C ASP A 33 15.10 -20.94 5.75
N VAL A 34 14.86 -20.53 7.00
CA VAL A 34 14.12 -19.29 7.32
C VAL A 34 14.90 -18.05 6.86
N SER A 35 16.21 -17.99 7.13
CA SER A 35 17.07 -16.90 6.67
C SER A 35 17.16 -16.83 5.14
N THR A 36 17.24 -17.98 4.47
CA THR A 36 17.19 -18.04 3.00
C THR A 36 15.85 -17.57 2.46
N LEU A 37 14.72 -17.97 3.08
CA LEU A 37 13.40 -17.50 2.66
C LEU A 37 13.27 -15.98 2.82
N GLN A 38 13.73 -15.44 3.94
CA GLN A 38 13.74 -13.99 4.18
C GLN A 38 14.53 -13.25 3.10
N PHE A 39 15.74 -13.70 2.79
CA PHE A 39 16.58 -13.09 1.77
C PHE A 39 15.90 -13.09 0.39
N GLU A 40 15.27 -14.20 -0.01
CA GLU A 40 14.57 -14.26 -1.31
C GLU A 40 13.30 -13.40 -1.34
N VAL A 41 12.61 -13.20 -0.20
CA VAL A 41 11.50 -12.24 -0.09
C VAL A 41 12.00 -10.80 -0.29
N GLU A 42 13.05 -10.40 0.44
CA GLU A 42 13.63 -9.06 0.35
C GLU A 42 14.12 -8.76 -1.07
N ARG A 43 14.75 -9.73 -1.72
CA ARG A 43 15.18 -9.63 -3.11
C ARG A 43 14.00 -9.47 -4.08
N CYS A 44 12.95 -10.26 -3.90
CA CYS A 44 11.73 -10.19 -4.72
C CYS A 44 11.07 -8.81 -4.60
N LEU A 45 10.99 -8.27 -3.37
CA LEU A 45 10.49 -6.92 -3.11
C LEU A 45 11.35 -5.85 -3.79
N ALA A 46 12.68 -5.94 -3.69
CA ALA A 46 13.57 -4.99 -4.36
C ALA A 46 13.40 -5.00 -5.88
N THR A 47 13.23 -6.17 -6.50
CA THR A 47 12.96 -6.27 -7.94
C THR A 47 11.58 -5.70 -8.32
N LEU A 48 10.57 -5.89 -7.48
CA LEU A 48 9.26 -5.25 -7.66
C LEU A 48 9.38 -3.72 -7.56
N ASP A 49 10.13 -3.21 -6.59
CA ASP A 49 10.40 -1.78 -6.44
C ASP A 49 11.09 -1.19 -7.68
N GLU A 50 12.05 -1.90 -8.28
CA GLU A 50 12.71 -1.51 -9.52
C GLU A 50 11.74 -1.48 -10.72
N VAL A 51 10.86 -2.48 -10.84
CA VAL A 51 9.81 -2.51 -11.87
C VAL A 51 8.82 -1.36 -11.69
N LEU A 52 8.46 -1.05 -10.45
CA LEU A 52 7.59 0.08 -10.12
C LEU A 52 8.29 1.44 -10.29
N ALA A 53 9.61 1.51 -10.08
CA ALA A 53 10.42 2.71 -10.27
C ALA A 53 10.74 3.01 -11.74
N SER A 54 10.75 1.98 -12.60
CA SER A 54 10.95 2.11 -14.06
C SER A 54 9.66 2.44 -14.82
N SER A 55 8.50 2.35 -14.16
CA SER A 55 7.33 3.13 -14.57
C SER A 55 7.58 4.61 -14.26
N PRO A 56 7.25 5.57 -15.14
CA PRO A 56 7.43 6.98 -14.87
C PRO A 56 6.60 7.34 -13.64
N ARG A 57 7.24 7.39 -12.47
CA ARG A 57 6.66 7.94 -11.26
C ARG A 57 6.37 9.41 -11.57
N LEU A 58 5.09 9.72 -11.75
CA LEU A 58 4.59 11.09 -11.65
C LEU A 58 5.20 11.66 -10.38
N THR A 59 6.03 12.68 -10.58
CA THR A 59 6.87 13.31 -9.58
C THR A 59 6.09 13.53 -8.28
N GLN A 60 6.44 12.71 -7.28
CA GLN A 60 5.98 12.82 -5.90
C GLN A 60 6.53 14.10 -5.31
N ASP A 61 5.75 15.17 -5.45
CA ASP A 61 5.86 16.36 -4.63
C ASP A 61 4.48 16.56 -3.99
N ALA A 62 4.09 15.62 -3.14
CA ALA A 62 2.90 15.71 -2.32
C ALA A 62 3.24 16.56 -1.10
N ALA A 63 3.39 17.87 -1.32
CA ALA A 63 3.35 18.84 -0.24
C ALA A 63 2.09 18.56 0.62
N PRO A 64 2.14 18.75 1.95
CA PRO A 64 1.00 18.53 2.84
C PRO A 64 -0.26 19.29 2.40
N GLU A 65 -0.10 20.45 1.76
CA GLU A 65 -1.19 21.22 1.14
C GLU A 65 -1.93 20.46 0.02
N LYS A 66 -1.25 19.58 -0.73
CA LYS A 66 -1.89 18.73 -1.75
C LYS A 66 -2.70 17.60 -1.13
N LEU A 67 -2.22 16.99 -0.04
CA LEU A 67 -2.94 15.91 0.65
C LEU A 67 -4.23 16.45 1.29
N GLU A 68 -4.17 17.61 1.95
CA GLU A 68 -5.34 18.26 2.54
C GLU A 68 -6.41 18.55 1.48
N THR A 69 -6.01 19.15 0.35
CA THR A 69 -6.92 19.45 -0.77
C THR A 69 -7.56 18.18 -1.36
N GLN A 70 -6.80 17.09 -1.47
CA GLN A 70 -7.32 15.82 -1.99
C GLN A 70 -8.29 15.15 -1.00
N LEU A 71 -8.03 15.25 0.30
CA LEU A 71 -8.95 14.74 1.33
C LEU A 71 -10.25 15.56 1.39
N GLU A 72 -10.19 16.88 1.22
CA GLU A 72 -11.39 17.71 1.10
C GLU A 72 -12.26 17.32 -0.10
N GLN A 73 -11.63 17.09 -1.26
CA GLN A 73 -12.32 16.62 -2.45
C GLN A 73 -12.96 15.24 -2.23
N LEU A 74 -12.25 14.33 -1.56
CA LEU A 74 -12.76 13.00 -1.24
C LEU A 74 -14.00 13.06 -0.34
N VAL A 75 -13.99 13.89 0.70
CA VAL A 75 -15.17 14.08 1.58
C VAL A 75 -16.37 14.55 0.75
N GLY A 76 -16.19 15.52 -0.14
CA GLY A 76 -17.26 16.00 -1.01
C GLY A 76 -17.84 14.90 -1.90
N LEU A 77 -16.98 14.09 -2.52
CA LEU A 77 -17.40 12.99 -3.39
C LEU A 77 -18.15 11.89 -2.63
N LEU A 78 -17.68 11.53 -1.43
CA LEU A 78 -18.34 10.53 -0.57
C LEU A 78 -19.73 11.00 -0.12
N GLN A 79 -19.86 12.28 0.25
CA GLN A 79 -21.15 12.87 0.64
C GLN A 79 -22.16 12.91 -0.52
N THR A 80 -21.70 13.00 -1.76
CA THR A 80 -22.55 12.93 -2.95
C THR A 80 -22.74 11.51 -3.49
N SER A 81 -22.17 10.50 -2.82
CA SER A 81 -22.14 9.09 -3.27
C SER A 81 -21.63 8.96 -4.71
N ASP A 82 -20.57 9.71 -5.04
CA ASP A 82 -20.00 9.76 -6.38
C ASP A 82 -18.96 8.64 -6.56
N PHE A 83 -19.13 7.84 -7.62
CA PHE A 83 -18.18 6.80 -8.02
C PHE A 83 -16.77 7.33 -8.27
N ALA A 84 -16.62 8.63 -8.57
CA ALA A 84 -15.32 9.29 -8.66
C ALA A 84 -14.53 9.27 -7.34
N ALA A 85 -15.15 8.97 -6.20
CA ALA A 85 -14.47 8.76 -4.92
C ALA A 85 -13.49 7.58 -4.97
N GLU A 86 -13.86 6.47 -5.64
CA GLU A 86 -12.99 5.29 -5.79
C GLU A 86 -11.72 5.64 -6.56
N ALA A 87 -11.87 6.33 -7.70
CA ALA A 87 -10.74 6.74 -8.54
C ALA A 87 -9.83 7.78 -7.87
N LEU A 88 -10.34 8.55 -6.89
CA LEU A 88 -9.53 9.46 -6.09
C LEU A 88 -8.81 8.71 -4.95
N LEU A 89 -9.47 7.73 -4.32
CA LEU A 89 -8.88 6.83 -3.33
C LEU A 89 -7.74 5.99 -3.92
N ASP A 90 -7.92 5.42 -5.10
CA ASP A 90 -6.87 4.70 -5.83
C ASP A 90 -5.63 5.57 -6.00
N ARG A 91 -5.81 6.81 -6.45
CA ARG A 91 -4.70 7.77 -6.63
C ARG A 91 -4.01 8.15 -5.31
N LEU A 92 -4.77 8.28 -4.22
CA LEU A 92 -4.23 8.57 -2.89
C LEU A 92 -3.43 7.38 -2.33
N MET A 93 -3.89 6.16 -2.58
CA MET A 93 -3.22 4.93 -2.17
C MET A 93 -1.96 4.67 -3.00
N ASP A 94 -2.00 4.89 -4.32
CA ASP A 94 -0.86 4.76 -5.23
C ASP A 94 0.26 5.78 -4.94
N ALA A 95 -0.12 6.98 -4.48
CA ALA A 95 0.84 7.97 -4.00
C ALA A 95 1.50 7.58 -2.65
N GLY A 96 0.98 6.55 -1.98
CA GLY A 96 1.09 6.27 -0.55
C GLY A 96 2.31 5.47 -0.05
N GLY A 97 3.42 5.43 -0.78
CA GLY A 97 4.63 4.72 -0.31
C GLY A 97 5.29 5.29 0.95
N SER A 98 4.92 6.50 1.40
CA SER A 98 5.52 7.15 2.58
C SER A 98 4.55 8.13 3.26
N ILE A 99 3.25 7.86 3.28
CA ILE A 99 2.28 8.71 3.99
C ILE A 99 2.01 8.11 5.38
N PRO A 100 2.18 8.85 6.49
CA PRO A 100 1.96 8.38 7.86
C PRO A 100 0.48 8.05 8.21
N HIS A 101 -0.39 7.95 7.20
CA HIS A 101 -1.84 7.74 7.30
C HIS A 101 -2.35 6.63 6.37
N SER A 102 -1.49 5.76 5.85
CA SER A 102 -1.87 4.68 4.92
C SER A 102 -2.96 3.75 5.48
N ALA A 103 -2.89 3.42 6.77
CA ALA A 103 -3.92 2.60 7.44
C ALA A 103 -5.30 3.27 7.49
N ASP A 104 -5.35 4.60 7.57
CA ASP A 104 -6.62 5.34 7.55
C ASP A 104 -7.21 5.35 6.13
N LEU A 105 -6.39 5.48 5.09
CA LEU A 105 -6.84 5.40 3.69
C LEU A 105 -7.37 4.01 3.32
N VAL A 106 -6.72 2.94 3.80
CA VAL A 106 -7.21 1.56 3.61
C VAL A 106 -8.59 1.38 4.24
N ARG A 107 -8.79 1.89 5.47
CA ARG A 107 -10.11 1.82 6.13
C ARG A 107 -11.19 2.58 5.37
N ILE A 108 -10.88 3.76 4.84
CA ILE A 108 -11.84 4.53 4.02
C ILE A 108 -12.22 3.74 2.76
N ARG A 109 -11.24 3.05 2.14
CA ARG A 109 -11.50 2.20 0.97
C ARG A 109 -12.41 1.02 1.30
N GLU A 110 -12.18 0.33 2.42
CA GLU A 110 -13.04 -0.78 2.86
C GLU A 110 -14.52 -0.35 2.96
N TRP A 111 -14.80 0.82 3.56
CA TRP A 111 -16.17 1.34 3.64
C TRP A 111 -16.77 1.72 2.29
N VAL A 112 -15.97 2.24 1.35
CA VAL A 112 -16.44 2.54 -0.01
C VAL A 112 -16.77 1.27 -0.78
N ASP A 113 -15.92 0.25 -0.67
CA ASP A 113 -16.15 -1.06 -1.30
C ASP A 113 -17.40 -1.76 -0.72
N ASP A 114 -17.70 -1.55 0.56
CA ASP A 114 -18.92 -2.02 1.24
C ASP A 114 -20.16 -1.13 1.01
N VAL A 115 -20.06 -0.09 0.17
CA VAL A 115 -21.14 0.87 -0.16
C VAL A 115 -21.62 1.69 1.06
N GLU A 116 -20.77 1.82 2.08
CA GLU A 116 -21.01 2.56 3.31
C GLU A 116 -20.40 3.98 3.24
N PHE A 117 -20.86 4.76 2.26
CA PHE A 117 -20.31 6.10 1.96
C PHE A 117 -20.38 7.10 3.14
N GLU A 118 -21.37 6.96 4.02
CA GLU A 118 -21.49 7.80 5.23
C GLU A 118 -20.33 7.55 6.19
N HIS A 119 -20.00 6.28 6.46
CA HIS A 119 -18.87 5.90 7.31
C HIS A 119 -17.52 6.23 6.67
N ALA A 120 -17.41 6.09 5.34
CA ALA A 120 -16.23 6.54 4.60
C ALA A 120 -16.02 8.06 4.73
N ALA A 121 -17.11 8.85 4.64
CA ALA A 121 -17.05 10.32 4.74
C ALA A 121 -16.61 10.77 6.13
N ASP A 122 -17.13 10.16 7.19
CA ASP A 122 -16.74 10.44 8.57
C ASP A 122 -15.26 10.12 8.81
N ALA A 123 -14.79 8.96 8.34
CA ALA A 123 -13.39 8.57 8.45
C ALA A 123 -12.45 9.51 7.66
N ALA A 124 -12.86 9.96 6.48
CA ALA A 124 -12.11 10.94 5.67
C ALA A 124 -12.04 12.31 6.35
N LEU A 125 -13.14 12.78 6.96
CA LEU A 125 -13.19 14.01 7.74
C LEU A 125 -12.26 13.97 8.97
N ASP A 126 -12.24 12.85 9.68
CA ASP A 126 -11.37 12.67 10.84
C ASP A 126 -9.89 12.59 10.46
N LEU A 127 -9.57 12.00 9.31
CA LEU A 127 -8.23 12.04 8.76
C LEU A 127 -7.81 13.47 8.38
N LEU A 128 -8.68 14.22 7.68
CA LEU A 128 -8.44 15.62 7.31
C LEU A 128 -8.14 16.51 8.52
N ARG A 129 -8.91 16.35 9.61
CA ARG A 129 -8.67 17.07 10.88
C ARG A 129 -7.29 16.79 11.46
N ARG A 130 -6.85 15.52 11.45
CA ARG A 130 -5.53 15.11 11.97
C ARG A 130 -4.39 15.66 11.13
N VAL A 131 -4.52 15.64 9.80
CA VAL A 131 -3.53 16.22 8.87
C VAL A 131 -3.35 17.72 9.11
N ARG A 132 -4.46 18.47 9.25
CA ARG A 132 -4.43 19.91 9.58
C ARG A 132 -3.73 20.21 10.91
N GLN A 133 -4.03 19.43 11.95
CA GLN A 133 -3.41 19.60 13.27
C GLN A 133 -1.91 19.27 13.27
N ALA A 134 -1.49 18.32 12.45
CA ALA A 134 -0.08 17.98 12.27
C ALA A 134 0.69 19.11 11.55
N GLY A 135 0.09 19.70 10.50
CA GLY A 135 0.67 20.84 9.78
C GLY A 135 0.84 22.09 10.63
N GLN A 136 -0.11 22.38 11.54
CA GLN A 136 -0.03 23.55 12.45
C GLN A 136 1.03 23.44 13.55
N ARG A 137 1.51 22.23 13.89
CA ARG A 137 2.56 22.01 14.91
C ARG A 137 3.98 22.10 14.38
N SER A 138 4.14 22.20 13.06
CA SER A 138 5.44 22.25 12.37
C SER A 138 5.78 23.62 11.78
N GLY A 139 4.95 24.64 12.03
CA GLY A 139 5.16 26.04 11.63
C GLY A 139 5.66 26.92 12.77
#